data_AF-A0A6A3KGY7-F1
#
_entry.id   AF-A0A6A3KGY7-F1
#
_cell.length_a   1.000
_cell.length_b   1.000
_cell.length_c   1.000
_cell.angle_alpha   90.00
_cell.angle_beta   90.00
_cell.angle_gamma   90.00
#
_symmetry.space_group_name_H-M   'P 1'
#
loop_
_entity.id
_entity.type
_entity.pdbx_description
1 polymer ?
#
loop_
_entity_poly.entity_id
_entity_poly.type
_entity_poly.pdbx_seq_one_letter_code
_entity_poly.pdbx_strand_id
1 'polypeptide(L)'
;MPQLLVVPSDLQQETANISSVCPVQGYLLAGVWWNLHPTHYYNTKNGTICHGVVPQYNLHGNYWIGDATTTPYYRTPANCIDNSFVYDMYMYHGSIGFYSFYEEVVGTYCAKDNFAYVVVDVLGTYDINGVFLAADTGSVNLRLSYW
;
A
#
# COMPACT_ATOMS: atom_id res chain seq x y z
N MET A 1 -7.36 2.41 9.76
CA MET A 1 -6.88 2.86 8.45
C MET A 1 -6.56 4.33 8.50
N PRO A 2 -5.34 4.74 8.13
CA PRO A 2 -4.99 6.14 7.97
C PRO A 2 -5.95 6.81 6.99
N GLN A 3 -6.52 7.95 7.38
CA GLN A 3 -7.43 8.71 6.53
C GLN A 3 -6.77 9.13 5.20
N LEU A 4 -5.44 9.21 5.19
CA LEU A 4 -4.61 9.50 4.03
C LEU A 4 -4.69 8.45 2.91
N LEU A 5 -5.00 7.20 3.24
CA LEU A 5 -5.04 6.10 2.25
C LEU A 5 -6.45 5.86 1.67
N VAL A 6 -7.46 6.57 2.19
CA VAL A 6 -8.84 6.47 1.73
C VAL A 6 -9.05 7.40 0.54
N VAL A 7 -9.50 6.85 -0.58
CA VAL A 7 -9.77 7.60 -1.81
C VAL A 7 -11.26 8.02 -1.81
N PRO A 8 -11.56 9.33 -1.93
CA PRO A 8 -12.92 9.81 -2.13
C PRO A 8 -13.59 9.22 -3.38
N SER A 9 -14.89 8.90 -3.29
CA SER A 9 -15.63 8.19 -4.33
C SER A 9 -15.84 8.98 -5.63
N ASP A 10 -15.61 10.29 -5.62
CA ASP A 10 -15.76 11.19 -6.77
C ASP A 10 -14.49 11.34 -7.61
N LEU A 11 -13.36 10.81 -7.14
CA LEU A 11 -12.09 10.86 -7.88
C LEU A 11 -12.03 9.81 -8.99
N GLN A 12 -11.46 10.22 -10.12
CA GLN A 12 -11.24 9.33 -11.26
C GLN A 12 -9.91 8.58 -11.11
N GLN A 13 -9.91 7.34 -11.59
CA GLN A 13 -8.71 6.53 -11.71
C GLN A 13 -7.82 7.06 -12.84
N GLU A 14 -6.53 7.17 -12.57
CA GLU A 14 -5.53 7.57 -13.55
C GLU A 14 -4.49 6.45 -13.73
N THR A 15 -4.01 6.29 -14.96
CA THR A 15 -3.04 5.23 -15.32
C THR A 15 -1.83 5.77 -16.09
N ALA A 16 -1.84 7.07 -16.43
CA ALA A 16 -0.79 7.69 -17.21
C ALA A 16 0.53 7.75 -16.43
N ASN A 17 1.63 7.33 -17.07
CA ASN A 17 2.99 7.34 -16.50
C ASN A 17 3.10 6.65 -15.13
N ILE A 18 2.36 5.56 -14.95
CA ILE A 18 2.20 4.91 -13.65
C ILE A 18 3.54 4.56 -12.98
N SER A 19 4.54 4.08 -13.73
CA SER A 19 5.84 3.72 -13.16
C SER A 19 6.65 4.92 -12.67
N SER A 20 6.32 6.14 -13.11
CA SER A 20 6.96 7.37 -12.64
C SER A 20 6.20 7.97 -11.45
N VAL A 21 4.87 7.88 -11.47
CA VAL A 21 3.99 8.42 -10.41
C VAL A 21 3.95 7.51 -9.18
N CYS A 22 3.92 6.20 -9.42
CA CYS A 22 3.82 5.14 -8.45
C CYS A 22 5.03 4.22 -8.61
N PRO A 23 6.22 4.61 -8.12
CA PRO A 23 7.47 3.95 -8.47
C PRO A 23 7.73 2.63 -7.73
N VAL A 24 6.93 2.32 -6.69
CA VAL A 24 7.17 1.18 -5.80
C VAL A 24 7.03 -0.14 -6.55
N GLN A 25 8.08 -0.95 -6.50
CA GLN A 25 8.15 -2.26 -7.18
C GLN A 25 7.94 -3.43 -6.22
N GLY A 26 8.03 -3.18 -4.92
CA GLY A 26 7.85 -4.20 -3.90
C GLY A 26 8.18 -3.70 -2.51
N TYR A 27 8.02 -4.57 -1.54
CA TYR A 27 8.36 -4.25 -0.16
C TYR A 27 8.88 -5.46 0.63
N LEU A 28 9.71 -5.16 1.64
CA LEU A 28 10.18 -6.13 2.62
C LEU A 28 9.30 -6.04 3.86
N LEU A 29 8.57 -7.10 4.16
CA LEU A 29 7.74 -7.24 5.36
C LEU A 29 8.07 -8.55 6.06
N ALA A 30 8.37 -8.50 7.36
CA ALA A 30 8.68 -9.67 8.19
C ALA A 30 9.77 -10.60 7.61
N GLY A 31 10.72 -10.04 6.85
CA GLY A 31 11.80 -10.80 6.21
C GLY A 31 11.41 -11.49 4.89
N VAL A 32 10.18 -11.26 4.41
CA VAL A 32 9.67 -11.77 3.14
C VAL A 32 9.59 -10.62 2.12
N TRP A 33 9.97 -10.92 0.88
CA TRP A 33 9.83 -9.99 -0.24
C TRP A 33 8.48 -10.15 -0.92
N TRP A 34 7.81 -9.01 -1.13
CA TRP A 34 6.49 -8.91 -1.76
C TRP A 34 6.63 -8.08 -3.03
N ASN A 35 6.26 -8.63 -4.20
CA ASN A 35 6.37 -7.89 -5.47
C ASN A 35 5.09 -7.08 -5.69
N LEU A 36 5.20 -5.77 -5.62
CA LEU A 36 4.07 -4.87 -5.75
C LEU A 36 4.01 -4.34 -7.18
N HIS A 37 2.83 -4.43 -7.77
CA HIS A 37 2.55 -3.88 -9.09
C HIS A 37 1.48 -2.79 -8.99
N PRO A 38 1.85 -1.51 -9.16
CA PRO A 38 0.89 -0.43 -9.23
C PRO A 38 -0.01 -0.59 -10.46
N THR A 39 -1.32 -0.43 -10.32
CA THR A 39 -2.28 -0.59 -11.42
C THR A 39 -2.94 0.72 -11.84
N HIS A 40 -3.18 1.61 -10.89
CA HIS A 40 -3.71 2.96 -11.11
C HIS A 40 -3.38 3.85 -9.91
N TYR A 41 -3.70 5.14 -10.01
CA TYR A 41 -3.58 6.10 -8.93
C TYR A 41 -4.72 7.11 -8.94
N TYR A 42 -4.79 7.86 -7.85
CA TYR A 42 -5.75 8.94 -7.63
C TYR A 42 -5.00 10.17 -7.13
N ASN A 43 -5.30 11.32 -7.72
CA ASN A 43 -4.81 12.60 -7.24
C ASN A 43 -5.76 13.14 -6.16
N THR A 44 -5.29 13.17 -4.91
CA THR A 44 -6.06 13.70 -3.78
C THR A 44 -5.49 15.04 -3.30
N LYS A 45 -6.21 15.70 -2.39
CA LYS A 45 -5.72 16.93 -1.74
C LYS A 45 -4.45 16.72 -0.92
N ASN A 46 -4.19 15.48 -0.47
CA ASN A 46 -3.05 15.14 0.38
C ASN A 46 -1.91 14.47 -0.41
N GLY A 47 -1.98 14.52 -1.75
CA GLY A 47 -1.01 13.89 -2.65
C GLY A 47 -1.59 12.71 -3.42
N THR A 48 -0.71 12.00 -4.10
CA THR A 48 -1.08 10.88 -4.95
C THR A 48 -1.20 9.60 -4.14
N ILE A 49 -2.37 8.94 -4.25
CA ILE A 49 -2.60 7.61 -3.67
C ILE A 49 -2.51 6.60 -4.82
N CYS A 50 -1.62 5.64 -4.68
CA CYS A 50 -1.42 4.59 -5.66
C CYS A 50 -2.13 3.31 -5.23
N HIS A 51 -2.82 2.65 -6.14
CA HIS A 51 -3.36 1.32 -5.90
C HIS A 51 -2.38 0.27 -6.42
N GLY A 52 -1.95 -0.62 -5.53
CA GLY A 52 -1.03 -1.70 -5.80
C GLY A 52 -1.68 -3.06 -5.67
N VAL A 53 -1.18 -4.03 -6.44
CA VAL A 53 -1.49 -5.45 -6.27
C VAL A 53 -0.24 -6.23 -5.94
N VAL A 54 -0.36 -7.28 -5.12
CA VAL A 54 0.69 -8.29 -4.94
C VAL A 54 0.14 -9.62 -5.44
N PRO A 55 0.35 -9.94 -6.73
CA PRO A 55 -0.27 -11.10 -7.37
C PRO A 55 0.08 -12.41 -6.68
N GLN A 56 1.28 -12.54 -6.11
CA GLN A 56 1.71 -13.78 -5.43
C GLN A 56 0.84 -14.15 -4.23
N TYR A 57 0.18 -13.17 -3.64
CA TYR A 57 -0.59 -13.32 -2.42
C TYR A 57 -2.03 -12.83 -2.58
N ASN A 58 -2.51 -12.60 -3.81
CA ASN A 58 -3.87 -12.11 -4.08
C ASN A 58 -4.23 -10.88 -3.24
N LEU A 59 -3.29 -9.94 -3.14
CA LEU A 59 -3.43 -8.74 -2.33
C LEU A 59 -3.74 -7.52 -3.20
N HIS A 60 -4.60 -6.63 -2.70
CA HIS A 60 -4.90 -5.34 -3.30
C HIS A 60 -5.02 -4.26 -2.22
N GLY A 61 -4.64 -3.04 -2.55
CA GLY A 61 -4.78 -1.94 -1.60
C GLY A 61 -4.06 -0.68 -2.06
N ASN A 62 -4.11 0.33 -1.20
CA ASN A 62 -3.57 1.63 -1.50
C ASN A 62 -2.31 1.90 -0.69
N TYR A 63 -1.40 2.65 -1.29
CA TYR A 63 -0.23 3.17 -0.63
C TYR A 63 -0.01 4.64 -1.00
N TRP A 64 0.74 5.31 -0.14
CA TRP A 64 1.13 6.69 -0.27
C TRP A 64 2.60 6.85 0.10
N ILE A 65 3.28 7.75 -0.61
CA ILE A 65 4.68 8.09 -0.39
C ILE A 65 4.74 9.58 -0.02
N GLY A 66 5.44 9.89 1.06
CA GLY A 66 5.71 11.27 1.46
C GLY A 66 6.62 12.01 0.48
N ASP A 67 6.50 13.34 0.45
CA ASP A 67 7.29 14.23 -0.41
C ASP A 67 8.64 14.66 0.22
N ALA A 68 8.76 14.53 1.54
CA ALA A 68 9.97 14.84 2.28
C ALA A 68 10.74 13.57 2.69
N THR A 69 12.06 13.69 2.73
CA THR A 69 12.92 12.62 3.25
C THR A 69 12.72 12.46 4.76
N THR A 70 12.86 11.23 5.24
CA THR A 70 12.68 10.87 6.65
C THR A 70 13.79 9.92 7.11
N THR A 71 13.85 9.68 8.42
CA THR A 71 14.75 8.67 8.99
C THR A 71 14.35 7.30 8.45
N PRO A 72 15.26 6.54 7.79
CA PRO A 72 14.95 5.23 7.25
C PRO A 72 14.49 4.24 8.32
N TYR A 73 13.64 3.32 7.92
CA TYR A 73 13.26 2.20 8.77
C TYR A 73 14.47 1.30 9.05
N TYR A 74 14.52 0.59 10.20
CA TYR A 74 15.73 -0.12 10.65
C TYR A 74 16.20 -1.25 9.72
N ARG A 75 15.34 -1.72 8.80
CA ARG A 75 15.65 -2.73 7.78
C ARG A 75 16.02 -2.13 6.43
N THR A 76 15.90 -0.81 6.27
CA THR A 76 16.28 -0.12 5.05
C THR A 76 17.80 -0.19 4.86
N PRO A 77 18.28 -0.53 3.64
CA PRO A 77 19.70 -0.56 3.33
C PRO A 77 20.40 0.76 3.62
N ALA A 78 21.65 0.68 4.08
CA ALA A 78 22.43 1.86 4.47
C ALA A 78 22.62 2.87 3.32
N ASN A 79 22.64 2.42 2.06
CA ASN A 79 22.76 3.29 0.89
C ASN A 79 21.50 4.15 0.64
N CYS A 80 20.38 3.86 1.30
CA CYS A 80 19.10 4.58 1.17
C CYS A 80 18.91 5.69 2.23
N ILE A 81 19.90 5.97 3.07
CA ILE A 81 19.75 6.86 4.24
C ILE A 81 19.24 8.27 3.89
N ASP A 82 19.76 8.86 2.80
CA ASP A 82 19.36 10.20 2.34
C ASP A 82 18.25 10.16 1.28
N ASN A 83 17.70 8.97 1.00
CA ASN A 83 16.75 8.74 -0.10
C ASN A 83 15.54 7.91 0.37
N SER A 84 15.22 8.05 1.66
CA SER A 84 14.11 7.37 2.31
C SER A 84 12.96 8.35 2.53
N PHE A 85 11.76 7.96 2.15
CA PHE A 85 10.53 8.74 2.24
C PHE A 85 9.53 7.98 3.10
N VAL A 86 8.62 8.69 3.77
CA VAL A 86 7.53 8.05 4.53
C VAL A 86 6.72 7.16 3.59
N TYR A 87 6.37 5.97 4.04
CA TYR A 87 5.55 5.02 3.31
C TYR A 87 4.45 4.48 4.19
N ASP A 88 3.21 4.72 3.77
CA ASP A 88 2.01 4.16 4.38
C ASP A 88 1.28 3.31 3.36
N MET A 89 0.79 2.16 3.78
CA MET A 89 0.05 1.25 2.90
C MET A 89 -0.98 0.50 3.72
N TYR A 90 -2.11 0.19 3.10
CA TYR A 90 -2.94 -0.90 3.55
C TYR A 90 -3.07 -1.90 2.41
N MET A 91 -3.28 -3.15 2.78
CA MET A 91 -3.47 -4.21 1.83
C MET A 91 -4.54 -5.17 2.32
N TYR A 92 -5.52 -5.47 1.47
CA TYR A 92 -6.52 -6.52 1.70
C TYR A 92 -6.07 -7.79 1.03
N HIS A 93 -6.11 -8.87 1.80
CA HIS A 93 -5.97 -10.22 1.29
C HIS A 93 -7.29 -10.70 0.74
N GLY A 94 -7.35 -10.87 -0.59
CA GLY A 94 -8.48 -11.55 -1.20
C GLY A 94 -8.56 -12.96 -0.65
N SER A 95 -9.77 -13.36 -0.24
CA SER A 95 -10.00 -14.54 0.60
C SER A 95 -9.34 -15.80 0.00
N ILE A 96 -8.44 -16.45 0.76
CA ILE A 96 -7.95 -17.81 0.46
C ILE A 96 -8.67 -18.76 1.42
N GLY A 97 -9.72 -19.43 0.93
CA GLY A 97 -10.61 -20.21 1.79
C GLY A 97 -11.50 -19.30 2.65
N PHE A 98 -11.48 -19.48 3.98
CA PHE A 98 -12.26 -18.69 4.95
C PHE A 98 -11.52 -17.48 5.52
N TYR A 99 -10.25 -17.28 5.17
CA TYR A 99 -9.42 -16.24 5.77
C TYR A 99 -9.30 -15.04 4.84
N SER A 100 -9.78 -13.90 5.32
CA SER A 100 -9.60 -12.59 4.71
C SER A 100 -9.17 -11.61 5.80
N PHE A 101 -7.97 -11.07 5.64
CA PHE A 101 -7.40 -10.11 6.55
C PHE A 101 -6.93 -8.89 5.79
N TYR A 102 -6.80 -7.80 6.51
CA TYR A 102 -6.17 -6.60 6.01
C TYR A 102 -5.02 -6.23 6.93
N GLU A 103 -3.97 -5.72 6.34
CA GLU A 103 -2.81 -5.19 7.03
C GLU A 103 -2.71 -3.70 6.74
N GLU A 104 -2.47 -2.92 7.78
CA GLU A 104 -1.91 -1.57 7.65
C GLU A 104 -0.44 -1.68 7.96
N VAL A 105 0.39 -1.22 7.04
CA VAL A 105 1.83 -1.24 7.16
C VAL A 105 2.38 0.16 7.05
N VAL A 106 3.41 0.41 7.86
CA VAL A 106 4.13 1.68 7.91
C VAL A 106 5.61 1.41 7.71
N GLY A 107 6.33 2.39 7.18
CA GLY A 107 7.77 2.29 7.03
C GLY A 107 8.34 3.37 6.13
N THR A 108 9.35 2.99 5.36
CA THR A 108 10.00 3.92 4.44
C THR A 108 10.23 3.34 3.06
N TYR A 109 9.96 4.14 2.04
CA TYR A 109 10.27 3.88 0.65
C TYR A 109 11.67 4.38 0.30
N CYS A 110 12.49 3.57 -0.36
CA CYS A 110 13.79 3.99 -0.87
C CYS A 110 13.73 4.31 -2.37
N ALA A 111 14.04 5.54 -2.74
CA ALA A 111 14.03 5.99 -4.14
C ALA A 111 15.22 5.46 -4.98
N LYS A 112 16.24 4.86 -4.37
CA LYS A 112 17.40 4.30 -5.09
C LYS A 112 17.15 2.89 -5.64
N ASP A 113 16.35 2.09 -4.94
CA ASP A 113 16.05 0.71 -5.31
C ASP A 113 14.57 0.50 -5.65
N ASN A 114 13.72 1.50 -5.42
CA ASN A 114 12.28 1.48 -5.61
C ASN A 114 11.53 0.45 -4.73
N PHE A 115 12.10 0.08 -3.58
CA PHE A 115 11.47 -0.81 -2.60
C PHE A 115 11.06 -0.08 -1.32
N ALA A 116 9.97 -0.54 -0.71
CA ALA A 116 9.60 -0.12 0.64
C ALA A 116 10.07 -1.12 1.70
N TYR A 117 10.42 -0.60 2.88
CA TYR A 117 10.87 -1.36 4.03
C TYR A 117 9.92 -1.08 5.18
N VAL A 118 9.12 -2.07 5.53
CA VAL A 118 7.88 -1.85 6.29
C VAL A 118 7.70 -2.84 7.43
N VAL A 119 6.80 -2.50 8.35
CA VAL A 119 6.24 -3.38 9.38
C VAL A 119 4.73 -3.26 9.44
N VAL A 120 4.08 -4.31 9.95
CA VAL A 120 2.65 -4.26 10.27
C VAL A 120 2.45 -3.34 11.47
N ASP A 121 1.58 -2.35 11.31
CA ASP A 121 1.08 -1.49 12.38
C ASP A 121 -0.27 -2.00 12.91
N VAL A 122 -1.18 -2.36 12.00
CA VAL A 122 -2.51 -2.90 12.34
C VAL A 122 -2.81 -4.14 11.51
N LEU A 123 -3.45 -5.13 12.14
CA LEU A 123 -4.00 -6.30 11.48
C LEU A 123 -5.48 -6.42 11.85
N GLY A 124 -6.34 -6.65 10.86
CA GLY A 124 -7.76 -6.89 11.07
C GLY A 124 -8.34 -7.88 10.07
N THR A 125 -9.62 -8.20 10.20
CA THR A 125 -10.33 -9.14 9.31
C THR A 125 -11.36 -8.38 8.50
N TYR A 126 -11.46 -8.65 7.20
CA TYR A 126 -12.51 -8.08 6.36
C TYR A 126 -12.64 -8.88 5.06
N ASP A 127 -13.83 -9.42 4.82
CA ASP A 127 -14.07 -10.29 3.68
C ASP A 127 -14.46 -9.50 2.43
N ILE A 128 -13.57 -9.56 1.43
CA ILE A 128 -13.75 -8.88 0.15
C ILE A 128 -12.96 -9.62 -0.94
N ASN A 129 -13.54 -9.74 -2.14
CA ASN A 129 -12.93 -10.48 -3.24
C ASN A 129 -13.39 -9.97 -4.61
N GLY A 130 -12.72 -10.42 -5.67
CA GLY A 130 -13.07 -10.15 -7.07
C GLY A 130 -13.09 -8.67 -7.41
N VAL A 131 -14.13 -8.24 -8.13
CA VAL A 131 -14.25 -6.85 -8.59
C VAL A 131 -14.35 -5.84 -7.45
N PHE A 132 -14.91 -6.23 -6.30
CA PHE A 132 -15.02 -5.35 -5.14
C PHE A 132 -13.65 -5.09 -4.52
N LEU A 133 -12.80 -6.12 -4.43
CA LEU A 133 -11.43 -5.99 -3.94
C LEU A 133 -10.60 -5.09 -4.88
N ALA A 134 -10.72 -5.30 -6.19
CA ALA A 134 -10.01 -4.51 -7.18
C ALA A 134 -10.45 -3.04 -7.22
N ALA A 135 -11.70 -2.76 -6.83
CA ALA A 135 -12.26 -1.40 -6.75
C ALA A 135 -12.21 -0.82 -5.33
N ASP A 136 -11.53 -1.47 -4.38
CA ASP A 136 -11.50 -0.99 -3.00
C ASP A 136 -10.70 0.31 -2.87
N THR A 137 -11.37 1.35 -2.38
CA THR A 137 -10.81 2.68 -2.13
C THR A 137 -10.52 2.94 -0.66
N GLY A 138 -10.68 1.93 0.21
CA GLY A 138 -10.51 2.06 1.65
C GLY A 138 -11.73 2.67 2.33
N SER A 139 -11.70 2.72 3.66
CA SER A 139 -12.77 3.33 4.46
C SER A 139 -12.25 3.79 5.82
N VAL A 140 -12.81 4.90 6.31
CA VAL A 140 -12.60 5.37 7.69
C VAL A 140 -13.54 4.68 8.68
N ASN A 141 -14.57 3.99 8.19
CA ASN A 141 -15.49 3.24 9.04
C ASN A 141 -14.85 1.91 9.44
N LEU A 142 -15.27 1.37 10.59
CA LEU A 142 -14.88 0.05 11.05
C LEU A 142 -15.26 -1.00 9.98
N ARG A 143 -14.26 -1.75 9.51
CA ARG A 143 -14.42 -2.90 8.60
C ARG A 143 -14.05 -4.15 9.37
N LEU A 144 -14.94 -5.13 9.37
CA LEU A 144 -14.80 -6.35 10.14
C LEU A 144 -15.43 -7.53 9.42
N SER A 145 -14.83 -8.71 9.59
CA SER A 145 -15.42 -10.01 9.25
C SER A 145 -15.55 -10.83 10.54
N TYR A 146 -16.68 -11.51 10.69
CA TYR A 146 -16.98 -12.38 11.85
C TYR A 146 -16.80 -13.87 11.55
N TRP A 147 -16.26 -14.19 10.37
CA TRP A 147 -15.97 -15.56 9.94
C TRP A 147 -14.60 -16.03 10.44
#